data_AF-G7EIN6-F1
#
_entry.id   AF-G7EIN6-F1
#
_cell.length_a   1.000
_cell.length_b   1.000
_cell.length_c   1.000
_cell.angle_alpha   90.00
_cell.angle_beta   90.00
_cell.angle_gamma   90.00
#
_symmetry.space_group_name_H-M   'P 1'
#
loop_
_entity.id
_entity.type
_entity.pdbx_description
1 polymer ?
#
loop_
_entity_poly.entity_id
_entity_poly.type
_entity_poly.pdbx_seq_one_letter_code
_entity_poly.pdbx_strand_id
1 'polypeptide(L)'
;MDISENLKSATAFAKDKNFDSAIELLQQVLPSMAIQAGYPYSSYTKIIPYFQKAQRYSEVELYCEAVLIPLVKRDCKKLLGINLRKLL
;
A
#
# COMPACT_ATOMS: atom_id res chain seq x y z
N MET A 1 11.24 -4.08 12.54
CA MET A 1 9.92 -4.75 12.60
C MET A 1 9.67 -5.41 11.27
N ASP A 2 9.13 -6.61 11.27
CA ASP A 2 8.87 -7.37 10.06
C ASP A 2 7.68 -6.79 9.26
N ILE A 3 7.67 -6.94 7.93
CA ILE A 3 6.58 -6.43 7.08
C ILE A 3 5.25 -7.12 7.43
N SER A 4 5.27 -8.43 7.72
CA SER A 4 4.06 -9.18 8.09
C SER A 4 3.50 -8.69 9.42
N GLU A 5 4.36 -8.40 10.40
CA GLU A 5 3.97 -7.81 11.67
C GLU A 5 3.31 -6.45 11.48
N ASN A 6 3.93 -5.56 10.69
CA ASN A 6 3.36 -4.23 10.44
C ASN A 6 2.01 -4.29 9.72
N LEU A 7 1.84 -5.20 8.75
CA LEU A 7 0.55 -5.40 8.07
C LEU A 7 -0.55 -5.92 9.03
N LYS A 8 -0.18 -6.75 10.02
CA LYS A 8 -1.09 -7.18 11.09
C LYS A 8 -1.42 -6.00 12.02
N SER A 9 -0.44 -5.22 12.43
CA SER A 9 -0.63 -4.03 13.27
C SER A 9 -1.52 -2.98 12.60
N ALA A 10 -1.34 -2.70 11.31
CA ALA A 10 -2.23 -1.81 10.56
C ALA A 10 -3.68 -2.31 10.54
N THR A 11 -3.86 -3.64 10.45
CA THR A 11 -5.18 -4.25 10.53
C THR A 11 -5.78 -4.12 11.94
N ALA A 12 -4.96 -4.19 13.00
CA ALA A 12 -5.39 -3.98 14.37
C ALA A 12 -5.86 -2.52 14.60
N PHE A 13 -5.05 -1.53 14.19
CA PHE A 13 -5.46 -0.12 14.24
C PHE A 13 -6.79 0.13 13.53
N ALA A 14 -6.98 -0.43 12.34
CA ALA A 14 -8.23 -0.28 11.60
C ALA A 14 -9.42 -1.00 12.27
N LYS A 15 -9.21 -2.08 13.03
CA LYS A 15 -10.27 -2.73 13.84
C LYS A 15 -10.70 -1.83 15.00
N ASP A 16 -9.74 -1.13 15.59
CA ASP A 16 -9.97 -0.17 16.68
C ASP A 16 -10.46 1.19 16.18
N LYS A 17 -10.82 1.30 14.89
CA LYS A 17 -11.23 2.53 14.19
C LYS A 17 -10.17 3.64 14.21
N ASN A 18 -8.93 3.32 14.55
CA ASN A 18 -7.80 4.21 14.40
C ASN A 18 -7.27 4.14 12.96
N PHE A 19 -8.02 4.74 12.03
CA PHE A 19 -7.69 4.68 10.61
C PHE A 19 -6.45 5.50 10.26
N ASP A 20 -6.20 6.61 10.95
CA ASP A 20 -5.03 7.45 10.69
C ASP A 20 -3.73 6.70 10.99
N SER A 21 -3.61 6.06 12.16
CA SER A 21 -2.43 5.24 12.46
C SER A 21 -2.29 4.02 11.53
N ALA A 22 -3.41 3.45 11.07
CA ALA A 22 -3.37 2.37 10.09
C ALA A 22 -2.82 2.85 8.74
N ILE A 23 -3.24 4.03 8.29
CA ILE A 23 -2.78 4.66 7.04
C ILE A 23 -1.31 5.02 7.15
N GLU A 24 -0.90 5.72 8.22
CA GLU A 24 0.50 6.14 8.44
C GLU A 24 1.45 4.95 8.45
N LEU A 25 1.09 3.87 9.16
CA LEU A 25 1.91 2.66 9.20
C LEU A 25 2.02 2.03 7.81
N LEU A 26 0.93 1.93 7.04
CA LEU A 26 0.99 1.39 5.68
C LEU A 26 1.83 2.28 4.75
N GLN A 27 1.76 3.59 4.86
CA GLN A 27 2.60 4.51 4.08
C GLN A 27 4.10 4.27 4.31
N GLN A 28 4.50 3.89 5.53
CA GLN A 28 5.88 3.53 5.87
C GLN A 28 6.29 2.16 5.34
N VAL A 29 5.36 1.20 5.28
CA VAL A 29 5.64 -0.21 4.96
C VAL A 29 5.65 -0.47 3.46
N LEU A 30 4.72 0.13 2.71
CA LEU A 30 4.52 -0.12 1.27
C LEU A 30 5.79 0.12 0.42
N PRO A 31 6.63 1.15 0.66
CA PRO A 31 7.88 1.31 -0.07
C PRO A 31 8.84 0.14 0.12
N SER A 32 8.92 -0.40 1.34
CA SER A 32 9.78 -1.56 1.66
C SER A 32 9.28 -2.83 0.98
N MET A 33 7.95 -3.03 0.92
CA MET A 33 7.35 -4.11 0.16
C MET A 33 7.76 -4.04 -1.33
N ALA A 34 7.68 -2.87 -1.95
CA ALA A 34 8.04 -2.70 -3.37
C ALA A 34 9.54 -2.87 -3.63
N ILE A 35 10.39 -2.55 -2.64
CA ILE A 35 11.83 -2.80 -2.72
C ILE A 35 12.11 -4.30 -2.66
N GLN A 36 11.46 -5.05 -1.77
CA GLN A 36 11.67 -6.49 -1.61
C GLN A 36 11.03 -7.29 -2.76
N ALA A 37 9.88 -6.83 -3.25
CA ALA A 37 8.99 -7.48 -4.22
C ALA A 37 8.35 -8.79 -3.73
N GLY A 38 7.36 -9.29 -4.47
CA GLY A 38 6.73 -10.59 -4.20
C GLY A 38 5.55 -10.55 -3.24
N TYR A 39 5.06 -9.36 -2.90
CA TYR A 39 3.86 -9.21 -2.08
C TYR A 39 2.60 -9.22 -2.94
N PRO A 40 1.51 -9.85 -2.48
CA PRO A 40 0.26 -9.88 -3.23
C PRO A 40 -0.36 -8.49 -3.32
N TYR A 41 -1.09 -8.23 -4.42
CA TYR A 41 -1.77 -6.96 -4.66
C TYR A 41 -2.66 -6.52 -3.48
N SER A 42 -3.29 -7.49 -2.79
CA SER A 42 -4.16 -7.26 -1.63
C SER A 42 -3.44 -6.62 -0.45
N SER A 43 -2.11 -6.80 -0.34
CA SER A 43 -1.31 -6.13 0.69
C SER A 43 -1.10 -4.66 0.36
N TYR A 44 -0.95 -4.31 -0.93
CA TYR A 44 -0.85 -2.94 -1.39
C TYR A 44 -2.19 -2.19 -1.27
N THR A 45 -3.28 -2.80 -1.75
CA THR A 45 -4.59 -2.14 -1.80
C THR A 45 -5.28 -2.02 -0.44
N LYS A 46 -4.77 -2.66 0.61
CA LYS A 46 -5.32 -2.61 1.98
C LYS A 46 -5.43 -1.17 2.53
N ILE A 47 -4.58 -0.25 2.07
CA ILE A 47 -4.63 1.15 2.49
C ILE A 47 -5.88 1.89 1.99
N ILE A 48 -6.43 1.49 0.84
CA ILE A 48 -7.57 2.14 0.18
C ILE A 48 -8.82 2.14 1.08
N PRO A 49 -9.31 0.98 1.59
CA PRO A 49 -10.49 0.98 2.46
C PRO A 49 -10.24 1.71 3.79
N TYR A 50 -9.00 1.95 4.22
CA TYR A 50 -8.73 2.70 5.46
C TYR A 50 -8.92 4.20 5.24
N PHE A 51 -8.43 4.74 4.13
CA PHE A 51 -8.78 6.11 3.73
C PHE A 51 -10.29 6.30 3.53
N GLN A 52 -10.96 5.35 2.87
CA GLN A 52 -12.42 5.43 2.66
C GLN A 52 -13.19 5.42 3.98
N LYS A 53 -12.79 4.57 4.95
CA LYS A 53 -13.38 4.54 6.29
C LYS A 53 -13.11 5.81 7.10
N ALA A 54 -11.98 6.47 6.84
CA ALA A 54 -11.67 7.81 7.35
C ALA A 54 -12.37 8.94 6.59
N GLN A 55 -13.18 8.64 5.56
CA GLN A 55 -13.86 9.59 4.68
C GLN A 55 -12.92 10.49 3.85
N ARG A 56 -11.67 10.04 3.64
CA ARG A 56 -10.59 10.78 2.97
C ARG A 56 -10.49 10.37 1.49
N TYR A 57 -11.59 10.52 0.74
CA TYR A 57 -11.70 10.02 -0.65
C TYR A 57 -10.76 10.70 -1.64
N SER A 58 -10.65 12.03 -1.58
CA SER A 58 -9.75 12.78 -2.46
C SER A 58 -8.28 12.45 -2.18
N GLU A 59 -7.94 12.19 -0.92
CA GLU A 59 -6.57 11.84 -0.53
C GLU A 59 -6.17 10.46 -1.01
N VAL A 60 -7.09 9.48 -0.99
CA VAL A 60 -6.77 8.14 -1.51
C VAL A 60 -6.60 8.15 -3.02
N GLU A 61 -7.34 8.98 -3.75
CA GLU A 61 -7.17 9.14 -5.20
C GLU A 61 -5.76 9.65 -5.52
N LEU A 62 -5.38 10.77 -4.90
CA LEU A 62 -4.03 11.34 -5.04
C LEU A 62 -2.94 10.35 -4.61
N TYR A 63 -3.15 9.64 -3.50
CA TYR A 63 -2.19 8.64 -3.01
C TYR A 63 -2.07 7.45 -3.98
N CYS A 64 -3.17 7.02 -4.61
CA CYS A 64 -3.14 5.95 -5.60
C CYS A 64 -2.25 6.33 -6.79
N GLU A 65 -2.45 7.53 -7.34
CA GLU A 65 -1.72 8.02 -8.50
C GLU A 65 -0.24 8.29 -8.20
N ALA A 66 0.02 9.03 -7.11
CA ALA A 66 1.35 9.52 -6.78
C ALA A 66 2.25 8.44 -6.15
N VAL A 67 1.67 7.47 -5.44
CA VAL A 67 2.44 6.52 -4.62
C VAL A 67 2.10 5.07 -4.94
N LEU A 68 0.83 4.66 -4.80
CA LEU A 68 0.47 3.25 -4.83
C LEU A 68 0.76 2.60 -6.19
N ILE A 69 0.32 3.22 -7.29
CA ILE A 69 0.55 2.73 -8.65
C ILE A 69 2.05 2.66 -8.97
N PRO A 70 2.87 3.70 -8.71
CA PRO A 70 4.32 3.61 -8.85
C PRO A 70 4.96 2.46 -8.07
N LEU A 71 4.55 2.21 -6.83
CA LEU A 71 5.09 1.12 -6.00
C LEU A 71 4.74 -0.26 -6.56
N VAL A 72 3.50 -0.47 -6.98
CA VAL A 72 3.07 -1.74 -7.62
C VAL A 72 3.82 -1.94 -8.94
N LYS A 73 3.97 -0.90 -9.77
CA LYS A 73 4.78 -0.97 -11.00
C LYS A 73 6.23 -1.37 -10.70
N ARG A 74 6.82 -0.86 -9.62
CA ARG A 74 8.18 -1.22 -9.19
C ARG A 74 8.28 -2.68 -8.77
N ASP A 75 7.34 -3.17 -7.95
CA ASP A 75 7.26 -4.56 -7.51
C ASP A 75 7.17 -5.50 -8.71
N CYS A 76 6.20 -5.26 -9.60
CA CYS A 76 6.02 -6.06 -10.81
C CYS A 76 7.23 -6.00 -11.74
N LYS A 77 7.87 -4.84 -11.92
CA LYS A 77 9.11 -4.73 -12.72
C LYS A 77 10.22 -5.59 -12.12
N LYS A 78 10.36 -5.61 -10.80
CA LYS A 78 11.38 -6.41 -10.11
C LYS A 78 11.08 -7.91 -10.20
N LEU A 79 9.80 -8.29 -10.07
CA LEU A 79 9.38 -9.69 -10.07
C LEU A 79 9.38 -10.32 -11.47
N LEU A 80 8.93 -9.57 -12.48
CA LEU A 80 8.79 -10.07 -13.85
C LEU A 80 10.00 -9.74 -14.73
N GLY A 81 10.88 -8.82 -14.30
CA GLY A 81 11.96 -8.30 -15.16
C GLY A 81 11.47 -7.45 -16.35
N ILE A 82 10.17 -7.14 -16.42
CA ILE A 82 9.53 -6.46 -17.56
C ILE A 82 9.27 -4.98 -17.22
N ASN A 83 9.56 -4.09 -18.17
CA ASN A 83 9.29 -2.66 -18.03
C ASN A 83 7.83 -2.33 -18.39
N LEU A 84 7.00 -2.04 -17.38
CA LEU A 84 5.55 -1.80 -17.50
C LEU A 84 5.13 -0.48 -18.19
N ARG A 85 6.05 0.21 -18.89
CA ARG A 85 5.77 1.47 -19.61
C ARG A 85 4.78 1.33 -20.80
N LYS A 86 4.20 0.16 -21.04
CA LYS A 86 3.33 -0.14 -22.19
C LYS A 86 1.88 -0.49 -21.83
N LEU A 87 1.46 -0.33 -20.57
CA LEU A 87 0.18 -0.87 -20.07
C LEU A 87 -0.87 0.17 -19.65
N LEU A 88 -0.62 1.46 -19.88
CA LEU A 88 -1.59 2.55 -19.75
C LEU A 88 -1.34 3.54 -20.90
#